data_AF-A0AAV5TF15-F1
#
_entry.id   AF-A0AAV5TF15-F1
#
_cell.length_a   1.000
_cell.length_b   1.000
_cell.length_c   1.000
_cell.angle_alpha   90.00
_cell.angle_beta   90.00
_cell.angle_gamma   90.00
#
_symmetry.space_group_name_H-M   'P 1'
#
loop_
_entity.id
_entity.type
_entity.pdbx_description
1 polymer ?
#
loop_
_entity_poly.entity_id
_entity_poly.type
_entity_poly.pdbx_seq_one_letter_code
_entity_poly.pdbx_strand_id
1 'polypeptide(L)'
;MSFWPVFCIAFVGAEGCMGVFVNSLALFLLAQRRLKIKSTYRIAMLVSTSHSIGMSALSGMTTLCHLFHGQKYFLVFFGLLTHLHQSVSDIAILLFMVFVFAMWELTPASCILQYFALCR
;
A
#
# COMPACT_ATOMS: atom_id res chain seq x y z
N MET A 1 6.86 24.17 -14.35
CA MET A 1 7.32 22.91 -13.72
C MET A 1 7.95 22.04 -14.80
N SER A 2 8.99 21.28 -14.49
CA SER A 2 9.57 20.31 -15.44
C SER A 2 8.56 19.20 -15.73
N PHE A 3 8.65 18.60 -16.92
CA PHE A 3 7.74 17.53 -17.38
C PHE A 3 7.78 16.29 -16.47
N TRP A 4 8.99 15.87 -16.07
CA TRP A 4 9.22 14.61 -15.36
C TRP A 4 8.50 14.50 -14.01
N PRO A 5 8.57 15.48 -13.09
CA PRO A 5 7.84 15.41 -11.82
C PRO A 5 6.32 15.30 -12.01
N VAL A 6 5.76 16.06 -12.95
CA VAL A 6 4.31 16.03 -13.24
C VAL A 6 3.90 14.66 -13.78
N PHE A 7 4.68 14.12 -14.71
CA PHE A 7 4.45 12.77 -15.25
C PHE A 7 4.51 11.70 -14.16
N CYS A 8 5.53 11.74 -13.29
CA CYS A 8 5.66 10.80 -12.19
C CYS A 8 4.48 10.88 -11.22
N ILE A 9 4.05 12.08 -10.84
CA ILE A 9 2.87 12.28 -9.97
C ILE A 9 1.62 11.68 -10.61
N ALA A 10 1.38 11.95 -11.89
CA ALA A 10 0.22 11.44 -12.60
C ALA A 10 0.23 9.91 -12.72
N PHE A 11 1.40 9.33 -13.04
CA PHE A 11 1.56 7.89 -13.18
C PHE A 11 1.36 7.16 -11.86
N VAL A 12 2.01 7.62 -10.79
CA VAL A 12 1.87 7.08 -9.43
C VAL A 12 0.42 7.20 -8.94
N GLY A 13 -0.21 8.36 -9.17
CA GLY A 13 -1.61 8.56 -8.82
C GLY A 13 -2.53 7.56 -9.52
N ALA A 14 -2.32 7.33 -10.81
CA ALA A 14 -3.08 6.34 -11.58
C ALA A 14 -2.84 4.91 -11.08
N GLU A 15 -1.58 4.55 -10.78
CA GLU A 15 -1.23 3.25 -10.20
C GLU A 15 -1.94 3.02 -8.85
N GLY A 16 -1.89 4.02 -7.95
CA GLY A 16 -2.56 3.96 -6.66
C GLY A 16 -4.08 3.82 -6.79
N CYS A 17 -4.71 4.60 -7.69
CA CYS A 17 -6.14 4.47 -7.97
C CYS A 17 -6.51 3.09 -8.52
N MET A 18 -5.72 2.55 -9.44
CA MET A 18 -5.91 1.21 -9.99
C MET A 18 -5.74 0.14 -8.89
N GLY A 19 -4.74 0.28 -8.03
CA GLY A 19 -4.51 -0.60 -6.89
C GLY A 19 -5.68 -0.59 -5.90
N VAL A 20 -6.21 0.58 -5.54
CA VAL A 20 -7.41 0.70 -4.69
C VAL A 20 -8.61 0.03 -5.35
N PHE A 21 -8.85 0.29 -6.64
CA PHE A 21 -9.99 -0.27 -7.37
C PHE A 21 -9.93 -1.80 -7.43
N VAL A 22 -8.80 -2.36 -7.86
CA VAL A 22 -8.62 -3.81 -8.00
C VAL A 22 -8.72 -4.51 -6.64
N ASN A 23 -8.06 -3.99 -5.61
CA ASN A 23 -8.12 -4.61 -4.28
C ASN A 23 -9.52 -4.47 -3.64
N SER A 24 -10.22 -3.37 -3.86
CA SER A 24 -11.61 -3.21 -3.39
C SER A 24 -12.56 -4.19 -4.08
N LEU A 25 -12.39 -4.40 -5.39
CA LEU A 25 -13.14 -5.41 -6.13
C LEU A 25 -12.85 -6.82 -5.62
N ALA A 26 -11.58 -7.15 -5.36
CA ALA A 26 -11.19 -8.43 -4.79
C ALA A 26 -11.82 -8.64 -3.39
N LEU A 27 -11.75 -7.62 -2.52
CA LEU A 27 -12.35 -7.64 -1.19
C LEU A 27 -13.86 -7.88 -1.26
N PHE A 28 -14.55 -7.19 -2.19
CA PHE A 28 -15.98 -7.37 -2.43
C PHE A 28 -16.33 -8.81 -2.88
N LEU A 29 -15.58 -9.36 -3.84
CA LEU A 29 -15.79 -10.73 -4.33
C LEU A 29 -15.51 -11.79 -3.24
N LEU A 30 -14.52 -11.55 -2.39
CA LEU A 30 -14.20 -12.39 -1.23
C LEU A 30 -15.32 -12.34 -0.18
N ALA A 31 -15.84 -11.14 0.12
CA ALA A 31 -16.93 -10.93 1.07
C ALA A 31 -18.23 -11.60 0.61
N GLN A 32 -18.56 -11.52 -0.68
CA GLN A 32 -19.72 -12.20 -1.26
C GLN A 32 -19.58 -13.73 -1.37
N ARG A 33 -18.44 -14.30 -0.95
CA ARG A 33 -18.13 -15.74 -1.04
C ARG A 33 -18.26 -16.32 -2.46
N ARG A 34 -18.21 -15.48 -3.50
CA ARG A 34 -18.29 -15.92 -4.91
C ARG A 34 -17.07 -16.73 -5.33
N LEU A 35 -15.96 -16.57 -4.62
CA LEU A 35 -14.74 -17.33 -4.84
C LEU A 35 -14.75 -18.62 -3.99
N LYS A 36 -14.66 -19.76 -4.67
CA LYS A 36 -14.53 -21.12 -4.08
C LYS A 36 -13.12 -21.29 -3.49
N ILE A 37 -12.91 -20.76 -2.29
CA ILE A 37 -11.63 -20.80 -1.57
C ILE A 37 -11.86 -21.40 -0.18
N LYS A 38 -10.89 -22.16 0.34
CA LYS A 38 -10.90 -22.66 1.72
C LYS A 38 -11.01 -21.48 2.71
N SER A 39 -11.80 -21.65 3.78
CA SER A 39 -12.07 -20.59 4.78
C SER A 39 -10.78 -19.96 5.32
N THR A 40 -9.78 -20.80 5.58
CA THR A 40 -8.43 -20.43 6.01
C THR A 40 -7.75 -19.40 5.11
N TYR A 41 -7.75 -19.66 3.80
CA TYR A 41 -7.14 -18.76 2.81
C TYR A 41 -7.95 -17.49 2.62
N ARG A 42 -9.27 -17.55 2.86
CA ARG A 42 -10.13 -16.38 2.78
C ARG A 42 -9.75 -15.34 3.84
N ILE A 43 -9.51 -15.74 5.09
CA ILE A 43 -9.12 -14.81 6.16
C ILE A 43 -7.79 -14.12 5.81
N ALA A 44 -6.78 -14.89 5.42
CA ALA A 44 -5.49 -14.34 5.02
C ALA A 44 -5.63 -13.35 3.85
N MET A 45 -6.44 -13.69 2.84
CA MET A 45 -6.68 -12.79 1.71
C MET A 45 -7.48 -11.54 2.08
N LEU A 46 -8.44 -11.61 3.02
CA LEU A 46 -9.15 -10.42 3.50
C LEU A 46 -8.19 -9.44 4.21
N VAL A 47 -7.31 -9.96 5.07
CA VAL A 47 -6.30 -9.13 5.76
C VAL A 47 -5.33 -8.51 4.74
N SER A 48 -4.79 -9.35 3.83
CA SER A 48 -3.85 -8.89 2.81
C SER A 48 -4.47 -7.81 1.90
N THR A 49 -5.68 -8.05 1.38
CA THR A 49 -6.35 -7.08 0.50
C THR A 49 -6.69 -5.78 1.21
N SER A 50 -7.06 -5.83 2.50
CA SER A 50 -7.31 -4.62 3.30
C SER A 50 -6.04 -3.77 3.45
N HIS A 51 -4.90 -4.40 3.77
CA HIS A 51 -3.61 -3.70 3.82
C HIS A 51 -3.20 -3.16 2.45
N SER A 52 -3.41 -3.92 1.37
CA SER A 52 -3.12 -3.49 0.01
C SER A 52 -3.97 -2.29 -0.44
N ILE A 53 -5.23 -2.18 -0.01
CA ILE A 53 -6.06 -0.99 -0.27
C ILE A 53 -5.44 0.23 0.40
N GLY A 54 -5.12 0.15 1.70
CA GLY A 54 -4.51 1.25 2.43
C GLY A 54 -3.18 1.70 1.82
N MET A 55 -2.32 0.74 1.48
CA MET A 55 -1.05 1.03 0.82
C MET A 55 -1.22 1.61 -0.59
N SER A 56 -2.19 1.12 -1.39
CA SER A 56 -2.45 1.68 -2.72
C SER A 56 -2.98 3.11 -2.64
N ALA A 57 -3.83 3.40 -1.66
CA ALA A 57 -4.36 4.75 -1.46
C ALA A 57 -3.26 5.74 -1.08
N LEU A 58 -2.38 5.35 -0.14
CA LEU A 58 -1.28 6.21 0.31
C LEU A 58 -0.17 6.32 -0.74
N SER A 59 0.20 5.24 -1.42
CA SER A 59 1.20 5.27 -2.49
C SER A 59 0.76 6.12 -3.68
N GLY A 60 -0.53 6.15 -4.00
CA GLY A 60 -1.07 7.07 -5.01
C GLY A 60 -0.92 8.56 -4.66
N MET A 61 -0.77 8.89 -3.38
CA MET A 61 -0.55 10.26 -2.91
C MET A 61 0.93 10.60 -2.73
N THR A 62 1.76 9.61 -2.40
CA THR A 62 3.18 9.79 -2.12
C THR A 62 3.98 8.57 -2.54
N THR A 63 5.11 8.79 -3.18
CA THR A 63 6.11 7.76 -3.47
C THR A 63 7.44 8.17 -2.88
N LEU A 64 8.17 7.15 -2.42
CA LEU A 64 9.46 7.30 -1.79
C LEU A 64 10.54 6.87 -2.78
N CYS A 65 11.42 7.79 -3.14
CA CYS A 65 12.59 7.52 -3.97
C CYS A 65 13.82 7.36 -3.08
N HIS A 66 14.59 6.33 -3.36
CA HIS A 66 15.93 6.14 -2.82
C HIS A 66 16.93 6.83 -3.73
N LEU A 67 17.56 7.91 -3.26
CA LEU A 67 18.59 8.61 -4.01
C LEU A 67 19.95 8.39 -3.34
N PHE A 68 20.87 7.79 -4.09
CA PHE A 68 22.25 7.60 -3.67
C PHE A 68 23.15 8.57 -4.44
N HIS A 69 23.85 9.45 -3.73
CA HIS A 69 24.78 10.39 -4.35
C HIS A 69 26.01 10.62 -3.47
N GLY A 70 27.20 10.32 -4.00
CA GLY A 70 28.47 10.59 -3.32
C GLY A 70 28.55 9.99 -1.92
N GLN A 71 28.27 8.68 -1.77
CA GLN A 71 28.23 7.96 -0.48
C GLN A 71 27.13 8.42 0.50
N LYS A 72 26.25 9.33 0.11
CA LYS A 72 25.09 9.76 0.92
C LYS A 72 23.82 9.12 0.38
N TYR A 73 22.97 8.67 1.30
CA TYR A 73 21.65 8.12 1.03
C TYR A 73 20.58 9.13 1.43
N PHE A 74 19.68 9.43 0.50
CA PHE A 74 18.57 10.34 0.70
C PHE A 74 17.25 9.61 0.43
N LEU A 75 16.29 9.88 1.30
CA LEU A 75 14.89 9.48 1.13
C LEU A 75 14.11 10.69 0.67
N VAL A 76 13.67 10.66 -0.59
CA VAL A 76 12.93 11.76 -1.20
C VAL A 76 11.49 11.33 -1.40
N PHE A 77 10.57 12.01 -0.71
CA PHE A 77 9.14 11.85 -0.97
C PHE A 77 8.73 12.75 -2.13
N PHE A 78 8.01 12.20 -3.10
CA PHE A 78 7.45 12.92 -4.24
C PHE A 78 6.00 12.48 -4.45
N GLY A 79 5.13 13.37 -4.92
CA GLY A 79 3.71 13.05 -5.09
C GLY A 79 2.80 14.26 -4.89
N LEU A 80 1.51 13.99 -4.74
CA LEU A 80 0.52 15.01 -4.38
C LEU A 80 0.78 15.57 -2.97
N LEU A 81 1.41 14.78 -2.11
CA LEU A 81 1.69 15.14 -0.71
C LEU A 81 2.50 16.42 -0.55
N THR A 82 3.48 16.65 -1.42
CA THR A 82 4.34 17.84 -1.39
C THR A 82 3.60 19.13 -1.73
N HIS A 83 2.38 19.02 -2.29
CA HIS A 83 1.51 20.16 -2.58
C HIS A 83 0.47 20.42 -1.48
N LEU A 84 0.33 19.52 -0.51
CA LEU A 84 -0.56 19.69 0.63
C LEU A 84 0.06 20.62 1.67
N HIS A 85 -0.78 21.19 2.53
CA HIS A 85 -0.32 21.91 3.71
C HIS A 85 0.54 20.98 4.59
N GLN A 86 1.63 21.51 5.16
CA GLN A 86 2.66 20.70 5.81
C GLN A 86 2.11 19.76 6.89
N SER A 87 1.17 20.23 7.72
CA SER A 87 0.54 19.40 8.74
C SER A 87 -0.19 18.17 8.16
N VAL A 88 -0.82 18.31 7.00
CA VAL A 88 -1.53 17.20 6.32
C VAL A 88 -0.51 16.23 5.72
N SER A 89 0.55 16.76 5.13
CA SER A 89 1.66 15.95 4.60
C SER A 89 2.31 15.11 5.70
N ASP A 90 2.63 15.72 6.85
CA ASP A 90 3.28 15.03 7.97
C ASP A 90 2.42 13.90 8.52
N ILE A 91 1.12 14.15 8.70
CA ILE A 91 0.15 13.12 9.14
C ILE A 91 0.08 11.98 8.13
N ALA A 92 0.03 12.29 6.84
CA ALA A 92 -0.05 11.28 5.80
C ALA A 92 1.23 10.43 5.70
N ILE A 93 2.41 11.03 5.88
CA ILE A 93 3.69 10.28 5.96
C ILE A 93 3.69 9.37 7.18
N LEU A 94 3.24 9.86 8.33
CA LEU A 94 3.17 9.06 9.56
C LEU A 94 2.22 7.88 9.39
N LEU A 95 1.03 8.10 8.82
CA LEU A 95 0.08 7.03 8.49
C LEU A 95 0.68 6.02 7.50
N PHE A 96 1.39 6.49 6.47
CA PHE A 96 2.08 5.61 5.52
C PHE A 96 3.10 4.71 6.22
N MET A 97 3.93 5.25 7.10
CA MET A 97 4.90 4.46 7.87
C MET A 97 4.22 3.44 8.78
N VAL A 98 3.12 3.81 9.44
CA VAL A 98 2.33 2.88 10.27
C VAL A 98 1.73 1.77 9.43
N PHE A 99 1.21 2.06 8.23
CA PHE A 99 0.65 1.04 7.34
C PHE A 99 1.72 0.09 6.79
N VAL A 100 2.89 0.62 6.42
CA VAL A 100 4.05 -0.19 6.02
C VAL A 100 4.43 -1.12 7.17
N PHE A 101 4.62 -0.57 8.38
CA PHE A 101 4.93 -1.37 9.56
C PHE A 101 3.87 -2.44 9.82
N ALA A 102 2.58 -2.09 9.78
CA ALA A 102 1.49 -3.03 10.02
C ALA A 102 1.45 -4.17 8.99
N MET A 103 1.72 -3.86 7.72
CA MET A 103 1.77 -4.85 6.64
C MET A 103 2.91 -5.85 6.82
N TRP A 104 4.09 -5.38 7.25
CA TRP A 104 5.28 -6.22 7.35
C TRP A 104 5.43 -6.91 8.72
N GLU A 105 5.06 -6.24 9.81
CA GLU A 105 5.42 -6.66 11.18
C GLU A 105 4.22 -7.19 11.99
N LEU A 106 3.02 -6.61 11.88
CA LEU A 106 1.93 -6.95 12.81
C LEU A 106 1.23 -8.27 12.47
N THR A 107 0.96 -8.56 11.20
CA THR A 107 0.42 -9.87 10.79
C THR A 107 0.55 -10.05 9.28
N PRO A 108 1.74 -10.41 8.77
CA PRO A 108 1.85 -10.69 7.35
C PRO A 108 0.98 -11.91 7.04
N ALA A 109 0.19 -11.83 5.97
CA ALA A 109 -0.75 -12.89 5.58
C ALA A 109 -0.05 -14.25 5.41
N SER A 110 1.25 -14.23 5.10
CA SER A 110 2.13 -15.40 5.09
C SER A 110 2.20 -16.12 6.44
N CYS A 111 2.34 -15.41 7.56
CA CYS A 111 2.37 -16.01 8.90
C CYS A 111 1.02 -16.65 9.27
N ILE A 112 -0.10 -16.02 8.89
CA ILE A 112 -1.44 -16.59 9.05
C ILE A 112 -1.57 -17.89 8.26
N LEU A 113 -1.13 -17.89 7.00
CA LEU A 113 -1.14 -19.07 6.14
C LEU A 113 -0.23 -20.20 6.68
N GLN A 114 0.96 -19.85 7.18
CA GLN A 114 1.90 -20.80 7.77
C GLN A 114 1.33 -21.43 9.05
N TYR A 115 0.78 -20.62 9.96
CA TYR A 115 0.13 -21.10 11.17
C TYR A 115 -0.99 -22.09 10.83
N PHE A 116 -1.87 -21.72 9.91
CA PHE A 116 -2.96 -22.61 9.53
C PHE A 116 -2.54 -23.84 8.71
N ALA A 117 -1.38 -23.80 8.03
CA ALA A 117 -0.82 -24.98 7.39
C ALA A 117 -0.29 -25.99 8.43
N LEU A 118 0.21 -25.52 9.57
CA LEU A 118 0.74 -26.33 10.67
C LEU A 118 -0.36 -26.87 11.60
N CYS A 119 -1.45 -26.13 11.82
CA CYS A 119 -2.56 -26.54 12.68
C CYS A 119 -3.55 -27.49 12.00
N ARG A 120 -3.13 -28.18 10.92
CA ARG A 120 -3.95 -29.05 10.08
C ARG A 120 -3.32 -30.42 9.97
#